data_AF-A0AAN7I019-F1
#
_entry.id   AF-A0AAN7I019-F1
#
_cell.length_a   1.000
_cell.length_b   1.000
_cell.length_c   1.000
_cell.angle_alpha   90.00
_cell.angle_beta   90.00
_cell.angle_gamma   90.00
#
_symmetry.space_group_name_H-M   'P 1'
#
loop_
_entity.id
_entity.type
_entity.pdbx_description
1 polymer ?
#
loop_
_entity_poly.entity_id
_entity_poly.type
_entity_poly.pdbx_seq_one_letter_code
_entity_poly.pdbx_strand_id
1 'polypeptide(L)'
;MADGVNLKTFSLPRKYLPGTDLMSKLLLADQDVINIVVSAVIGPKAKDQYIAIPTEWINFTRSDVAYEPINCSNDLPRILIEIQNKADMNFYQRLIDYSRSVSRQHKASKLPIVVAIVINSTTRYLLETEIPGSRIPFAKQLSSIGWASSCLFFNAETIAPYLSETPLNPLLALVHCLIEQETSLINFTQCNDPTLICLYTKMKNILGSHIHDNENSIHALKSVCAQSKSECYKAKAALENQDQPVGVRIETAVNILSNTIAYVDGIAQKRRLEDPLSDFEFAEQQVDKNGHIPWKAQFQQWKILGRFEQYKSYKSAQSAYHRAMKKQKQKQKQTEQQQRTPVVASSSPSPSGARQSSF
;
A
#
# COMPACT_ATOMS: atom_id res chain seq x y z
N MET A 1 7.57 22.21 21.21
CA MET A 1 8.69 21.99 20.26
C MET A 1 9.23 20.56 20.25
N ALA A 2 8.82 19.64 21.14
CA ALA A 2 9.28 18.25 21.15
C ALA A 2 8.53 17.31 20.16
N ASP A 3 7.31 17.65 19.74
CA ASP A 3 6.47 16.74 18.92
C ASP A 3 6.84 16.71 17.42
N GLY A 4 7.44 17.78 16.89
CA GLY A 4 7.75 17.90 15.46
C GLY A 4 8.85 16.94 14.97
N VAL A 5 9.82 16.62 15.83
CA VAL A 5 10.90 15.68 15.50
C VAL A 5 10.39 14.23 15.50
N ASN A 6 9.45 13.91 16.40
CA ASN A 6 8.88 12.56 16.51
C ASN A 6 8.01 12.21 15.29
N LEU A 7 7.27 13.17 14.72
CA LEU A 7 6.39 12.93 13.59
C LEU A 7 7.14 12.65 12.28
N LYS A 8 8.26 13.35 12.02
CA LYS A 8 9.04 13.11 10.79
C LYS A 8 9.70 11.74 10.74
N THR A 9 10.04 11.18 11.90
CA THR A 9 10.63 9.84 12.01
C THR A 9 9.60 8.75 12.24
N PHE A 10 8.34 9.12 12.49
CA PHE A 10 7.24 8.18 12.63
C PHE A 10 7.03 7.43 11.31
N SER A 11 6.97 6.10 11.40
CA SER A 11 6.79 5.23 10.25
C SER A 11 5.50 4.44 10.39
N LEU A 12 4.66 4.54 9.37
CA LEU A 12 3.46 3.74 9.19
C LEU A 12 3.83 2.28 8.87
N PRO A 13 3.18 1.29 9.50
CA PRO A 13 3.30 -0.09 9.07
C PRO A 13 2.73 -0.28 7.66
N ARG A 14 3.29 -1.21 6.87
CA ARG A 14 2.90 -1.43 5.46
C ARG A 14 1.40 -1.68 5.24
N LYS A 15 0.72 -2.31 6.19
CA LYS A 15 -0.73 -2.58 6.14
C LYS A 15 -1.58 -1.30 6.24
N TYR A 16 -0.99 -0.22 6.74
CA TYR A 16 -1.65 1.04 7.08
C TYR A 16 -1.06 2.23 6.30
N LEU A 17 -0.47 1.97 5.14
CA LEU A 17 0.02 3.05 4.28
C LEU A 17 -1.16 3.85 3.69
N PRO A 18 -1.01 5.16 3.49
CA PRO A 18 -2.00 5.92 2.72
C PRO A 18 -2.16 5.30 1.32
N GLY A 19 -3.36 5.37 0.75
CA GLY A 19 -3.72 4.67 -0.50
C GLY A 19 -4.11 3.20 -0.32
N THR A 20 -3.82 2.57 0.84
CA THR A 20 -4.39 1.24 1.14
C THR A 20 -5.85 1.36 1.56
N ASP A 21 -6.64 0.31 1.32
CA ASP A 21 -8.09 0.27 1.59
C ASP A 21 -8.46 0.80 2.98
N LEU A 22 -7.85 0.23 4.03
CA LEU A 22 -8.20 0.53 5.42
C LEU A 22 -7.77 1.94 5.83
N MET A 23 -6.49 2.30 5.63
CA MET A 23 -6.00 3.60 6.07
C MET A 23 -6.68 4.74 5.31
N SER A 24 -6.90 4.58 4.00
CA SER A 24 -7.53 5.64 3.22
C SER A 24 -8.97 5.88 3.63
N LYS A 25 -9.74 4.82 3.93
CA LYS A 25 -11.10 4.93 4.46
C LYS A 25 -11.14 5.65 5.81
N LEU A 26 -10.23 5.31 6.72
CA LEU A 26 -10.14 5.95 8.03
C LEU A 26 -9.73 7.42 7.92
N LEU A 27 -8.73 7.71 7.08
CA LEU A 27 -8.24 9.07 6.85
C LEU A 27 -9.30 9.95 6.18
N LEU A 28 -9.98 9.45 5.14
CA LEU A 28 -11.03 10.17 4.43
C LEU A 28 -12.33 10.32 5.22
N ALA A 29 -12.50 9.61 6.33
CA ALA A 29 -13.62 9.79 7.25
C ALA A 29 -13.36 10.90 8.30
N ASP A 30 -12.13 11.37 8.44
CA ASP A 30 -11.78 12.46 9.35
C ASP A 30 -12.32 13.80 8.84
N GLN A 31 -12.92 14.60 9.74
CA GLN A 31 -13.63 15.83 9.38
C GLN A 31 -12.75 16.88 8.68
N ASP A 32 -11.48 17.01 9.08
CA ASP A 32 -10.59 17.98 8.43
C ASP A 32 -10.24 17.52 7.01
N VAL A 33 -10.14 16.20 6.79
CA VAL A 33 -9.89 15.63 5.46
C VAL A 33 -11.13 15.76 4.57
N ILE A 34 -12.33 15.52 5.12
CA ILE A 34 -13.61 15.81 4.44
C ILE A 34 -13.62 17.27 3.99
N ASN A 35 -13.25 18.20 4.89
CA ASN A 35 -13.21 19.62 4.61
C ASN A 35 -12.20 19.99 3.51
N ILE A 36 -11.04 19.33 3.44
CA ILE A 36 -10.07 19.51 2.35
C ILE A 36 -10.73 19.17 1.01
N VAL A 37 -11.34 17.99 0.90
CA VAL A 37 -11.96 17.52 -0.34
C VAL A 37 -13.13 18.40 -0.74
N VAL A 38 -14.06 18.64 0.18
CA VAL A 38 -15.29 19.38 -0.09
C VAL A 38 -14.99 20.84 -0.47
N SER A 39 -14.05 21.49 0.23
CA SER A 39 -13.67 22.87 -0.09
C SER A 39 -13.07 23.01 -1.49
N ALA A 40 -12.31 22.00 -1.93
CA ALA A 40 -11.70 22.01 -3.26
C ALA A 40 -12.70 21.63 -4.37
N VAL A 41 -13.59 20.66 -4.12
CA VAL A 41 -14.51 20.13 -5.13
C VAL A 41 -15.77 20.98 -5.30
N ILE A 42 -16.35 21.46 -4.19
CA ILE A 42 -17.59 22.24 -4.18
C ILE A 42 -17.29 23.74 -4.08
N GLY A 43 -16.30 24.09 -3.25
CA GLY A 43 -15.91 25.46 -2.95
C GLY A 43 -15.84 25.74 -1.44
N PRO A 44 -15.19 26.84 -1.04
CA PRO A 44 -14.83 27.11 0.36
C PRO A 44 -16.03 27.24 1.29
N LYS A 45 -17.21 27.60 0.76
CA LYS A 45 -18.45 27.73 1.55
C LYS A 45 -18.99 26.38 2.04
N ALA A 46 -18.60 25.27 1.41
CA ALA A 46 -19.10 23.94 1.74
C ALA A 46 -18.34 23.27 2.91
N LYS A 47 -17.28 23.91 3.41
CA LYS A 47 -16.57 23.47 4.62
C LYS A 47 -17.55 23.29 5.79
N ASP A 48 -17.35 22.22 6.55
CA ASP A 48 -18.16 21.83 7.72
C ASP A 48 -19.64 21.54 7.39
N GLN A 49 -20.00 21.40 6.11
CA GLN A 49 -21.37 21.08 5.69
C GLN A 49 -21.56 19.64 5.24
N TYR A 50 -20.54 18.79 5.35
CA TYR A 50 -20.55 17.42 4.87
C TYR A 50 -20.08 16.44 5.93
N ILE A 51 -20.63 15.24 5.87
CA ILE A 51 -20.25 14.08 6.70
C ILE A 51 -20.05 12.85 5.83
N ALA A 52 -19.25 11.91 6.31
CA ALA A 52 -19.11 10.60 5.68
C ALA A 52 -20.35 9.72 5.93
N ILE A 53 -20.72 8.94 4.92
CA ILE A 53 -21.90 8.05 4.95
C ILE A 53 -21.52 6.59 4.69
N PRO A 54 -22.37 5.63 5.10
CA PRO A 54 -22.17 4.23 4.77
C PRO A 54 -22.10 4.00 3.26
N THR A 55 -21.16 3.16 2.84
CA THR A 55 -20.85 2.88 1.42
C THR A 55 -21.30 1.50 0.95
N GLU A 56 -22.14 0.83 1.75
CA GLU A 56 -22.76 -0.44 1.38
C GLU A 56 -24.07 -0.18 0.63
N TRP A 57 -24.14 -0.67 -0.60
CA TRP A 57 -25.22 -0.43 -1.52
C TRP A 57 -26.23 -1.58 -1.55
N ILE A 58 -27.45 -1.31 -2.02
CA ILE A 58 -28.55 -2.30 -2.09
C ILE A 58 -28.18 -3.56 -2.89
N ASN A 59 -27.27 -3.44 -3.87
CA ASN A 59 -26.77 -4.56 -4.67
C ASN A 59 -25.63 -5.34 -3.98
N PHE A 60 -25.41 -5.12 -2.67
CA PHE A 60 -24.33 -5.70 -1.86
C PHE A 60 -22.91 -5.37 -2.35
N THR A 61 -22.78 -4.39 -3.25
CA THR A 61 -21.48 -3.83 -3.60
C THR A 61 -21.11 -2.73 -2.60
N ARG A 62 -19.81 -2.47 -2.49
CA ARG A 62 -19.29 -1.49 -1.55
C ARG A 62 -18.34 -0.56 -2.28
N SER A 63 -18.58 0.74 -2.12
CA SER A 63 -17.64 1.79 -2.54
C SER A 63 -16.65 2.10 -1.42
N ASP A 64 -15.65 2.91 -1.71
CA ASP A 64 -14.68 3.30 -0.70
C ASP A 64 -15.24 4.30 0.29
N VAL A 65 -15.52 5.53 -0.17
CA VAL A 65 -16.00 6.63 0.69
C VAL A 65 -17.05 7.44 -0.05
N ALA A 66 -18.08 7.88 0.66
CA ALA A 66 -19.06 8.83 0.14
C ALA A 66 -19.37 9.89 1.21
N TYR A 67 -19.65 11.11 0.75
CA TYR A 67 -20.03 12.25 1.58
C TYR A 67 -21.41 12.75 1.21
N GLU A 68 -22.18 13.15 2.24
CA GLU A 68 -23.45 13.84 2.04
C GLU A 68 -23.51 15.17 2.79
N PRO A 69 -24.27 16.16 2.27
CA PRO A 69 -24.53 17.38 2.99
C PRO A 69 -25.31 17.11 4.28
N ILE A 70 -24.89 17.73 5.38
CA ILE A 70 -25.57 17.65 6.69
C ILE A 70 -27.00 18.20 6.59
N ASN A 71 -27.15 19.33 5.88
CA ASN A 71 -28.43 19.95 5.64
C ASN A 71 -28.97 19.53 4.28
N CYS A 72 -29.81 18.49 4.27
CA CYS A 72 -30.48 17.95 3.07
C CYS A 72 -31.38 18.96 2.33
N SER A 73 -31.63 20.15 2.89
CA SER A 73 -32.35 21.25 2.23
C SER A 73 -31.48 22.01 1.23
N ASN A 74 -30.16 21.86 1.30
CA ASN A 74 -29.25 22.55 0.40
C ASN A 74 -29.09 21.76 -0.90
N ASP A 75 -29.10 22.50 -1.99
CA ASP A 75 -28.99 22.06 -3.38
C ASP A 75 -27.55 21.58 -3.70
N LEU A 76 -26.89 20.88 -2.77
CA LEU A 76 -25.50 20.49 -2.81
C LEU A 76 -25.37 19.02 -3.28
N PRO A 77 -24.44 18.71 -4.22
CA PRO A 77 -24.28 17.35 -4.70
C PRO A 77 -23.57 16.49 -3.65
N ARG A 78 -23.89 15.19 -3.63
CA ARG A 78 -23.11 14.19 -2.89
C ARG A 78 -21.76 13.97 -3.56
N ILE A 79 -20.77 13.53 -2.79
CA ILE A 79 -19.43 13.24 -3.31
C ILE A 79 -19.16 11.74 -3.12
N LEU A 80 -18.72 11.06 -4.17
CA LEU A 80 -18.26 9.68 -4.12
C LEU A 80 -16.76 9.68 -4.38
N ILE A 81 -15.98 9.00 -3.52
CA ILE A 81 -14.54 8.90 -3.62
C ILE A 81 -14.16 7.42 -3.75
N GLU A 82 -13.33 7.13 -4.74
CA GLU A 82 -12.83 5.78 -5.03
C GLU A 82 -11.32 5.81 -5.19
N ILE A 83 -10.64 4.88 -4.50
CA ILE A 83 -9.19 4.76 -4.53
C ILE A 83 -8.84 3.41 -5.14
N GLN A 84 -8.12 3.43 -6.25
CA GLN A 84 -7.85 2.22 -7.00
C GLN A 84 -6.37 2.09 -7.35
N ASN A 85 -5.81 0.90 -7.14
CA ASN A 85 -4.43 0.62 -7.53
C ASN A 85 -4.24 0.67 -9.06
N LYS A 86 -5.18 0.08 -9.81
CA LYS A 86 -5.19 0.07 -11.26
C LYS A 86 -6.56 0.49 -11.80
N ALA A 87 -6.58 1.54 -12.62
CA ALA A 87 -7.79 2.04 -13.24
C ALA A 87 -7.89 1.56 -14.70
N ASP A 88 -8.97 0.84 -14.98
CA ASP A 88 -9.34 0.35 -16.31
C ASP A 88 -10.84 0.58 -16.59
N MET A 89 -11.34 0.08 -17.72
CA MET A 89 -12.76 0.24 -18.07
C MET A 89 -13.71 -0.51 -17.12
N ASN A 90 -13.25 -1.56 -16.42
CA ASN A 90 -14.06 -2.22 -15.40
C ASN A 90 -14.19 -1.34 -14.16
N PHE A 91 -13.10 -0.68 -13.74
CA PHE A 91 -13.15 0.35 -12.71
C PHE A 91 -14.12 1.48 -13.10
N TYR A 92 -14.03 1.98 -14.33
CA TYR A 92 -14.93 3.03 -14.80
C TYR A 92 -16.41 2.61 -14.82
N GLN A 93 -16.73 1.38 -15.23
CA GLN A 93 -18.09 0.84 -15.12
C GLN A 93 -18.57 0.77 -13.66
N ARG A 94 -17.69 0.38 -12.73
CA ARG A 94 -18.01 0.40 -11.29
C ARG A 94 -18.31 1.81 -10.78
N LEU A 95 -17.57 2.84 -11.24
CA LEU A 95 -17.86 4.24 -10.89
C LEU A 95 -19.29 4.64 -11.31
N ILE A 96 -19.70 4.24 -12.52
CA ILE A 96 -21.06 4.49 -13.03
C ILE A 96 -22.09 3.83 -12.11
N ASP A 97 -21.88 2.57 -11.74
CA ASP A 97 -22.81 1.81 -10.90
C ASP A 97 -22.89 2.35 -9.47
N TYR A 98 -21.76 2.72 -8.87
CA TYR A 98 -21.73 3.36 -7.54
C TYR A 98 -22.39 4.73 -7.56
N SER A 99 -22.13 5.54 -8.58
CA SER A 99 -22.78 6.85 -8.73
C SER A 99 -24.30 6.75 -8.83
N ARG A 100 -24.79 5.76 -9.58
CA ARG A 100 -26.23 5.43 -9.65
C ARG A 100 -26.77 4.94 -8.32
N SER A 101 -25.99 4.16 -7.58
CA SER A 101 -26.38 3.65 -6.26
C SER A 101 -26.56 4.79 -5.25
N VAL A 102 -25.60 5.73 -5.19
CA VAL A 102 -25.69 6.96 -4.39
C VAL A 102 -26.95 7.75 -4.73
N SER A 103 -27.22 7.95 -6.03
CA SER A 103 -28.36 8.73 -6.50
C SER A 103 -29.70 8.09 -6.12
N ARG A 104 -29.81 6.76 -6.28
CA ARG A 104 -31.05 5.99 -6.00
C ARG A 104 -31.34 5.88 -4.51
N GLN A 105 -30.34 5.49 -3.72
CA GLN A 105 -30.52 5.20 -2.29
C GLN A 105 -30.89 6.46 -1.50
N HIS A 106 -30.33 7.61 -1.87
CA HIS A 106 -30.56 8.87 -1.16
C HIS A 106 -31.59 9.78 -1.83
N LYS A 107 -32.31 9.29 -2.86
CA LYS A 107 -33.28 10.07 -3.65
C LYS A 107 -32.74 11.46 -4.02
N ALA A 108 -31.48 11.53 -4.41
CA ALA A 108 -30.77 12.79 -4.56
C ALA A 108 -31.36 13.60 -5.72
N SER A 109 -31.63 14.90 -5.49
CA SER A 109 -32.09 15.82 -6.53
C SER A 109 -30.99 16.16 -7.54
N LYS A 110 -29.72 15.99 -7.17
CA LYS A 110 -28.55 16.24 -8.01
C LYS A 110 -27.69 15.00 -8.19
N LEU A 111 -27.10 14.88 -9.38
CA LEU A 111 -26.09 13.87 -9.66
C LEU A 111 -24.83 14.12 -8.80
N PRO A 112 -24.23 13.06 -8.23
CA PRO A 112 -23.06 13.20 -7.38
C PRO A 112 -21.84 13.66 -8.19
N ILE A 113 -20.84 14.20 -7.50
CA ILE A 113 -19.49 14.38 -8.02
C ILE A 113 -18.67 13.15 -7.65
N VAL A 114 -17.99 12.56 -8.62
CA VAL A 114 -17.12 11.40 -8.43
C VAL A 114 -15.68 11.85 -8.43
N VAL A 115 -14.90 11.37 -7.47
CA VAL A 115 -13.47 11.62 -7.28
C VAL A 115 -12.76 10.27 -7.33
N ALA A 116 -12.02 10.01 -8.40
CA ALA A 116 -11.24 8.79 -8.58
C ALA A 116 -9.75 9.10 -8.36
N ILE A 117 -9.11 8.42 -7.42
CA ILE A 117 -7.68 8.53 -7.14
C ILE A 117 -7.02 7.20 -7.51
N VAL A 118 -6.05 7.27 -8.43
CA VAL A 118 -5.37 6.09 -8.98
C VAL A 118 -3.92 6.08 -8.57
N ILE A 119 -3.53 5.01 -7.89
CA ILE A 119 -2.22 4.91 -7.24
C ILE A 119 -1.12 4.57 -8.24
N ASN A 120 -1.30 3.52 -9.05
CA ASN A 120 -0.21 2.97 -9.84
C ASN A 120 -0.41 3.16 -11.35
N SER A 121 -1.41 2.48 -11.93
CA SER A 121 -1.52 2.43 -13.40
C SER A 121 -2.92 2.74 -13.91
N THR A 122 -2.96 3.42 -15.06
CA THR A 122 -4.19 3.76 -15.79
C THR A 122 -4.12 3.17 -17.19
N THR A 123 -5.19 2.55 -17.68
CA THR A 123 -5.21 2.05 -19.05
C THR A 123 -5.50 3.17 -20.05
N ARG A 124 -4.94 3.05 -21.26
CA ARG A 124 -5.17 4.01 -22.35
C ARG A 124 -6.64 4.19 -22.69
N TYR A 125 -7.41 3.09 -22.74
CA TYR A 125 -8.85 3.14 -23.02
C TYR A 125 -9.63 3.99 -22.02
N LEU A 126 -9.21 4.03 -20.75
CA LEU A 126 -9.84 4.90 -19.77
C LEU A 126 -9.51 6.37 -20.04
N LEU A 127 -8.25 6.67 -20.38
CA LEU A 127 -7.82 8.02 -20.74
C LEU A 127 -8.52 8.55 -22.00
N GLU A 128 -8.92 7.67 -22.91
CA GLU A 128 -9.73 8.05 -24.09
C GLU A 128 -11.14 8.56 -23.72
N THR A 129 -11.59 8.36 -22.48
CA THR A 129 -12.85 8.93 -21.96
C THR A 129 -12.70 10.33 -21.37
N GLU A 130 -11.47 10.87 -21.33
CA GLU A 130 -11.17 12.20 -20.85
C GLU A 130 -11.87 13.27 -21.71
N ILE A 131 -12.40 14.29 -21.05
CA ILE A 131 -13.00 15.46 -21.66
C ILE A 131 -12.31 16.73 -21.14
N PRO A 132 -12.25 17.81 -21.93
CA PRO A 132 -11.74 19.09 -21.44
C PRO A 132 -12.61 19.67 -20.31
N GLY A 133 -12.03 20.57 -19.51
CA GLY A 133 -12.80 21.44 -18.61
C GLY A 133 -12.81 21.06 -17.13
N SER A 134 -11.79 20.34 -16.64
CA SER A 134 -11.58 20.20 -15.20
C SER A 134 -11.41 21.58 -14.55
N ARG A 135 -12.12 21.82 -13.44
CA ARG A 135 -11.96 23.03 -12.61
C ARG A 135 -10.75 22.95 -11.68
N ILE A 136 -10.18 21.76 -11.51
CA ILE A 136 -9.04 21.50 -10.65
C ILE A 136 -7.83 21.26 -11.57
N PRO A 137 -6.80 22.12 -11.55
CA PRO A 137 -5.70 22.09 -12.53
C PRO A 137 -4.95 20.75 -12.60
N PHE A 138 -4.84 20.07 -11.46
CA PHE A 138 -4.14 18.80 -11.29
C PHE A 138 -5.09 17.58 -11.33
N ALA A 139 -6.29 17.74 -11.90
CA ALA A 139 -7.24 16.66 -12.12
C ALA A 139 -7.65 16.59 -13.60
N LYS A 140 -7.83 15.38 -14.11
CA LYS A 140 -8.51 15.13 -15.39
C LYS A 140 -10.01 15.02 -15.18
N GLN A 141 -10.79 15.41 -16.18
CA GLN A 141 -12.23 15.21 -16.19
C GLN A 141 -12.55 13.99 -17.07
N LEU A 142 -13.18 12.96 -16.51
CA LEU A 142 -13.73 11.87 -17.32
C LEU A 142 -15.17 12.19 -17.72
N SER A 143 -15.57 11.71 -18.90
CA SER A 143 -16.96 11.77 -19.35
C SER A 143 -17.88 11.23 -18.25
N SER A 144 -18.90 11.99 -17.89
CA SER A 144 -19.79 11.64 -16.77
C SER A 144 -21.28 11.79 -17.10
N ILE A 145 -21.56 11.95 -18.39
CA ILE A 145 -22.87 12.33 -18.90
C ILE A 145 -23.92 11.31 -18.47
N GLY A 146 -24.95 11.80 -17.78
CA GLY A 146 -26.13 11.02 -17.36
C GLY A 146 -25.93 10.14 -16.13
N TRP A 147 -24.78 10.19 -15.47
CA TRP A 147 -24.56 9.40 -14.24
C TRP A 147 -23.82 10.15 -13.13
N ALA A 148 -23.08 11.22 -13.41
CA ALA A 148 -22.48 12.11 -12.42
C ALA A 148 -22.51 13.56 -12.92
N SER A 149 -22.42 14.53 -12.01
CA SER A 149 -22.26 15.94 -12.38
C SER A 149 -20.81 16.26 -12.78
N SER A 150 -19.86 15.53 -12.24
CA SER A 150 -18.45 15.56 -12.60
C SER A 150 -17.78 14.25 -12.20
N CYS A 151 -16.77 13.81 -12.96
CA CYS A 151 -15.88 12.71 -12.61
C CYS A 151 -14.43 13.21 -12.66
N LEU A 152 -13.92 13.61 -11.51
CA LEU A 152 -12.55 14.09 -11.32
C LEU A 152 -11.62 12.90 -11.15
N PHE A 153 -10.54 12.87 -11.91
CA PHE A 153 -9.59 11.77 -11.98
C PHE A 153 -8.19 12.25 -11.67
N PHE A 154 -7.56 11.61 -10.68
CA PHE A 154 -6.22 11.90 -10.21
C PHE A 154 -5.33 10.66 -10.36
N ASN A 155 -4.12 10.86 -10.87
CA ASN A 155 -3.05 9.88 -10.87
C ASN A 155 -1.68 10.60 -10.74
N ALA A 156 -0.60 9.84 -10.58
CA ALA A 156 0.75 10.41 -10.44
C ALA A 156 1.11 11.38 -11.59
N GLU A 157 0.75 11.04 -12.83
CA GLU A 157 1.00 11.88 -14.01
C GLU A 157 0.30 13.24 -13.93
N THR A 158 -0.96 13.27 -13.49
CA THR A 158 -1.74 14.51 -13.41
C THR A 158 -1.26 15.47 -12.32
N ILE A 159 -0.69 14.94 -11.22
CA ILE A 159 -0.26 15.75 -10.09
C ILE A 159 1.21 16.18 -10.19
N ALA A 160 2.06 15.41 -10.88
CA ALA A 160 3.50 15.62 -10.92
C ALA A 160 3.94 17.06 -11.28
N PRO A 161 3.31 17.76 -12.25
CA PRO A 161 3.70 19.13 -12.60
C PRO A 161 3.52 20.15 -11.47
N TYR A 162 2.65 19.84 -10.50
CA TYR A 162 2.24 20.76 -9.44
C TYR A 162 2.96 20.51 -8.11
N LEU A 163 3.78 19.45 -8.01
CA LEU A 163 4.48 19.08 -6.78
C LEU A 163 5.64 20.03 -6.42
N SER A 164 6.01 20.95 -7.31
CA SER A 164 7.02 21.98 -7.03
C SER A 164 6.47 23.15 -6.22
N GLU A 165 5.14 23.27 -6.09
CA GLU A 165 4.50 24.34 -5.32
C GLU A 165 4.76 24.20 -3.81
N THR A 166 5.07 25.31 -3.15
CA THR A 166 5.27 25.33 -1.69
C THR A 166 4.59 26.56 -1.06
N PRO A 167 3.61 26.38 -0.14
CA PRO A 167 3.00 25.10 0.27
C PRO A 167 2.18 24.47 -0.87
N LEU A 168 1.97 23.16 -0.79
CA LEU A 168 1.10 22.45 -1.73
C LEU A 168 -0.36 22.87 -1.51
N ASN A 169 -1.15 22.84 -2.58
CA ASN A 169 -2.60 22.90 -2.45
C ASN A 169 -3.07 21.74 -1.52
N PRO A 170 -3.99 21.96 -0.56
CA PRO A 170 -4.38 20.91 0.39
C PRO A 170 -4.94 19.63 -0.25
N LEU A 171 -5.72 19.76 -1.33
CA LEU A 171 -6.22 18.60 -2.07
C LEU A 171 -5.07 17.91 -2.82
N LEU A 172 -4.15 18.67 -3.42
CA LEU A 172 -2.96 18.13 -4.06
C LEU A 172 -2.10 17.34 -3.07
N ALA A 173 -1.87 17.87 -1.87
CA ALA A 173 -1.12 17.20 -0.81
C ALA A 173 -1.80 15.90 -0.35
N LEU A 174 -3.12 15.90 -0.19
CA LEU A 174 -3.89 14.69 0.13
C LEU A 174 -3.76 13.62 -0.97
N VAL A 175 -3.98 14.01 -2.23
CA VAL A 175 -3.88 13.10 -3.36
C VAL A 175 -2.45 12.56 -3.50
N HIS A 176 -1.45 13.42 -3.38
CA HIS A 176 -0.04 13.03 -3.41
C HIS A 176 0.30 12.03 -2.29
N CYS A 177 -0.16 12.28 -1.07
CA CYS A 177 0.02 11.37 0.06
C CYS A 177 -0.60 9.98 -0.19
N LEU A 178 -1.80 9.93 -0.78
CA LEU A 178 -2.48 8.68 -1.11
C LEU A 178 -1.81 7.91 -2.27
N ILE A 179 -1.20 8.62 -3.22
CA ILE A 179 -0.56 8.02 -4.40
C ILE A 179 0.84 7.50 -4.08
N GLU A 180 1.67 8.26 -3.36
CA GLU A 180 3.06 7.84 -3.08
C GLU A 180 3.14 6.70 -2.04
N GLN A 181 2.13 6.59 -1.17
CA GLN A 181 2.06 5.54 -0.15
C GLN A 181 3.29 5.47 0.77
N GLU A 182 3.94 6.59 1.02
CA GLU A 182 5.18 6.62 1.80
C GLU A 182 4.98 6.17 3.24
N THR A 183 5.98 5.49 3.78
CA THR A 183 5.92 5.01 5.18
C THR A 183 6.09 6.16 6.16
N SER A 184 6.81 7.21 5.79
CA SER A 184 7.15 8.30 6.69
C SER A 184 7.13 9.65 5.97
N LEU A 185 6.79 10.70 6.73
CA LEU A 185 6.75 12.06 6.24
C LEU A 185 8.11 12.52 5.69
N ILE A 186 9.23 12.04 6.25
CA ILE A 186 10.58 12.45 5.81
C ILE A 186 10.91 12.01 4.37
N ASN A 187 10.17 11.05 3.83
CA ASN A 187 10.39 10.56 2.47
C ASN A 187 9.80 11.51 1.41
N PHE A 188 8.94 12.45 1.80
CA PHE A 188 8.45 13.48 0.90
C PHE A 188 9.47 14.62 0.75
N THR A 189 9.69 15.07 -0.48
CA THR A 189 10.45 16.30 -0.75
C THR A 189 9.84 17.50 -0.02
N GLN A 190 8.51 17.54 0.09
CA GLN A 190 7.73 18.56 0.78
C GLN A 190 7.43 18.16 2.23
N CYS A 191 8.32 17.44 2.94
CA CYS A 191 8.09 16.99 4.32
C CYS A 191 7.79 18.10 5.36
N ASN A 192 7.93 19.38 4.99
CA ASN A 192 7.56 20.55 5.80
C ASN A 192 6.18 21.12 5.44
N ASP A 193 5.48 20.55 4.45
CA ASP A 193 4.17 21.01 4.03
C ASP A 193 3.14 20.87 5.17
N PRO A 194 2.39 21.92 5.51
CA PRO A 194 1.47 21.90 6.63
C PRO A 194 0.35 20.87 6.46
N THR A 195 -0.09 20.59 5.23
CA THR A 195 -1.13 19.60 4.98
C THR A 195 -0.56 18.19 5.14
N LEU A 196 0.62 17.89 4.59
CA LEU A 196 1.26 16.58 4.79
C LEU A 196 1.54 16.30 6.28
N ILE A 197 2.01 17.30 7.03
CA ILE A 197 2.18 17.21 8.49
C ILE A 197 0.85 16.88 9.18
N CYS A 198 -0.24 17.56 8.80
CA CYS A 198 -1.57 17.31 9.34
C CYS A 198 -2.04 15.88 9.06
N LEU A 199 -1.90 15.40 7.81
CA LEU A 199 -2.30 14.05 7.41
C LEU A 199 -1.52 12.97 8.17
N TYR A 200 -0.20 13.10 8.30
CA TYR A 200 0.59 12.14 9.08
C TYR A 200 0.27 12.17 10.57
N THR A 201 -0.05 13.35 11.13
CA THR A 201 -0.50 13.46 12.51
C THR A 201 -1.82 12.70 12.70
N LYS A 202 -2.76 12.84 11.76
CA LYS A 202 -4.03 12.09 11.79
C LYS A 202 -3.82 10.61 11.65
N MET A 203 -3.02 10.15 10.70
CA MET A 203 -2.72 8.72 10.54
C MET A 203 -2.06 8.14 11.80
N LYS A 204 -1.14 8.87 12.43
CA LYS A 204 -0.55 8.48 13.72
C LYS A 204 -1.61 8.35 14.82
N ASN A 205 -2.52 9.31 14.92
CA ASN A 205 -3.60 9.29 15.91
C ASN A 205 -4.62 8.17 15.65
N ILE A 206 -4.99 7.93 14.38
CA ILE A 206 -5.86 6.83 13.95
C ILE A 206 -5.27 5.48 14.36
N LEU A 207 -3.95 5.31 14.23
CA LEU A 207 -3.27 4.09 14.64
C LEU A 207 -3.14 3.94 16.16
N GLY A 208 -3.20 5.03 16.92
CA GLY A 208 -3.23 5.03 18.38
C GLY A 208 -2.18 4.10 19.01
N SER A 209 -2.63 3.26 19.95
CA SER A 209 -1.80 2.30 20.70
C SER A 209 -1.31 1.09 19.90
N HIS A 210 -1.77 0.85 18.66
CA HIS A 210 -1.21 -0.22 17.82
C HIS A 210 0.26 0.03 17.44
N ILE A 211 0.72 1.27 17.58
CA ILE A 211 2.11 1.67 17.42
C ILE A 211 2.97 1.16 18.59
N HIS A 212 2.41 1.04 19.81
CA HIS A 212 3.17 0.65 21.00
C HIS A 212 3.72 -0.78 20.88
N ASP A 213 2.97 -1.70 20.29
CA ASP A 213 3.43 -3.07 20.04
C ASP A 213 4.55 -3.14 18.99
N ASN A 214 4.53 -2.25 18.00
CA ASN A 214 5.54 -2.20 16.94
C ASN A 214 6.80 -1.40 17.37
N GLU A 215 6.65 -0.33 18.14
CA GLU A 215 7.78 0.42 18.73
C GLU A 215 8.51 -0.39 19.80
N ASN A 216 7.79 -1.14 20.64
CA ASN A 216 8.39 -2.12 21.55
C ASN A 216 9.11 -3.25 20.80
N SER A 217 8.68 -3.55 19.58
CA SER A 217 9.34 -4.51 18.69
C SER A 217 10.61 -3.94 18.06
N ILE A 218 10.57 -2.70 17.57
CA ILE A 218 11.72 -2.01 17.00
C ILE A 218 12.78 -1.69 18.07
N HIS A 219 12.38 -1.21 19.25
CA HIS A 219 13.29 -0.92 20.36
C HIS A 219 14.04 -2.19 20.79
N ALA A 220 13.32 -3.31 20.90
CA ALA A 220 13.96 -4.57 21.23
C ALA A 220 14.84 -5.11 20.10
N LEU A 221 14.46 -4.95 18.83
CA LEU A 221 15.34 -5.29 17.70
C LEU A 221 16.63 -4.48 17.75
N LYS A 222 16.55 -3.17 18.01
CA LYS A 222 17.74 -2.32 18.22
C LYS A 222 18.58 -2.81 19.40
N SER A 223 17.95 -3.18 20.50
CA SER A 223 18.63 -3.74 21.68
C SER A 223 19.31 -5.07 21.37
N VAL A 224 18.67 -5.95 20.59
CA VAL A 224 19.26 -7.21 20.15
C VAL A 224 20.45 -6.96 19.24
N CYS A 225 20.31 -6.10 18.23
CA CYS A 225 21.42 -5.76 17.34
C CYS A 225 22.60 -5.14 18.10
N ALA A 226 22.35 -4.26 19.07
CA ALA A 226 23.39 -3.68 19.91
C ALA A 226 24.09 -4.74 20.77
N GLN A 227 23.32 -5.63 21.40
CA GLN A 227 23.86 -6.72 22.23
C GLN A 227 24.65 -7.72 21.38
N SER A 228 24.10 -8.21 20.27
CA SER A 228 24.79 -9.12 19.36
C SER A 228 26.08 -8.50 18.81
N LYS A 229 26.07 -7.21 18.47
CA LYS A 229 27.28 -6.50 18.03
C LYS A 229 28.34 -6.46 19.14
N SER A 230 27.94 -6.19 20.38
CA SER A 230 28.84 -6.22 21.54
C SER A 230 29.44 -7.61 21.77
N GLU A 231 28.63 -8.66 21.72
CA GLU A 231 29.11 -10.04 21.90
C GLU A 231 30.05 -10.49 20.77
N CYS A 232 29.79 -10.09 19.52
CA CYS A 232 30.73 -10.30 18.41
C CYS A 232 32.10 -9.62 18.66
N TYR A 233 32.12 -8.42 19.23
CA TYR A 233 33.38 -7.77 19.60
C TYR A 233 34.11 -8.50 20.74
N LYS A 234 33.38 -9.03 21.73
CA LYS A 234 33.99 -9.85 22.80
C LYS A 234 34.57 -11.16 22.27
N ALA A 235 33.86 -11.84 21.38
CA ALA A 235 34.35 -13.06 20.73
C ALA A 235 35.61 -12.77 19.90
N LYS A 236 35.62 -11.65 19.15
CA LYS A 236 36.81 -11.18 18.43
C LYS A 236 37.99 -10.93 19.38
N ALA A 237 37.78 -10.19 20.47
CA ALA A 237 38.82 -9.90 21.45
C ALA A 237 39.38 -11.17 22.11
N ALA A 238 38.53 -12.17 22.36
CA ALA A 238 38.96 -13.47 22.89
C ALA A 238 39.88 -14.23 21.92
N LEU A 239 39.62 -14.14 20.61
CA LEU A 239 40.50 -14.73 19.58
C LEU A 239 41.83 -13.99 19.44
N GLU A 240 41.83 -12.67 19.64
CA GLU A 240 43.01 -11.82 19.51
C GLU A 240 43.90 -11.81 20.74
N ASN A 241 43.41 -12.27 21.90
CA ASN A 241 44.18 -12.32 23.13
C ASN A 241 45.36 -13.29 22.99
N GLN A 242 46.60 -12.81 22.95
CA GLN A 242 47.79 -13.64 22.75
C GLN A 242 48.28 -14.33 24.02
N ASP A 243 47.75 -13.96 25.19
CA ASP A 243 48.17 -14.49 26.48
C ASP A 243 47.54 -15.85 26.81
N GLN A 244 46.60 -16.32 25.99
CA GLN A 244 45.92 -17.61 26.16
C GLN A 244 46.28 -18.63 25.07
N PRO A 245 46.30 -19.93 25.41
CA PRO A 245 46.48 -21.00 24.43
C PRO A 245 45.41 -20.97 23.34
N VAL A 246 45.79 -21.29 22.11
CA VAL A 246 44.90 -21.28 20.92
C VAL A 246 43.57 -21.99 21.18
N GLY A 247 43.60 -23.17 21.81
CA GLY A 247 42.39 -23.96 22.11
C GLY A 247 41.42 -23.22 23.03
N VAL A 248 41.92 -22.58 24.09
CA VAL A 248 41.12 -21.83 25.07
C VAL A 248 40.46 -20.61 24.42
N ARG A 249 41.16 -19.94 23.50
CA ARG A 249 40.64 -18.77 22.76
C ARG A 249 39.48 -19.15 21.84
N ILE A 250 39.66 -20.24 21.09
CA ILE A 250 38.62 -20.76 20.19
C ILE A 250 37.40 -21.18 21.01
N GLU A 251 37.59 -21.94 22.08
CA GLU A 251 36.51 -22.39 22.96
C GLU A 251 35.74 -21.21 23.56
N THR A 252 36.45 -20.19 24.06
CA THR A 252 35.84 -18.99 24.63
C THR A 252 35.01 -18.23 23.60
N ALA A 253 35.55 -18.02 22.39
CA ALA A 253 34.84 -17.34 21.32
C ALA A 253 33.61 -18.13 20.84
N VAL A 254 33.73 -19.46 20.71
CA VAL A 254 32.61 -20.35 20.34
C VAL A 254 31.51 -20.29 21.40
N ASN A 255 31.85 -20.30 22.69
CA ASN A 255 30.87 -20.17 23.77
C ASN A 255 30.13 -18.83 23.74
N ILE A 256 30.85 -17.70 23.52
CA ILE A 256 30.23 -16.37 23.38
C ILE A 256 29.25 -16.33 22.20
N LEU A 257 29.65 -16.86 21.05
CA LEU A 257 28.81 -16.90 19.85
C LEU A 257 27.60 -17.83 20.03
N SER A 258 27.79 -19.00 20.64
CA SER A 258 26.70 -19.96 20.90
C SER A 258 25.65 -19.38 21.84
N ASN A 259 26.07 -18.68 22.89
CA ASN A 259 25.17 -17.96 23.79
C ASN A 259 24.43 -16.83 23.07
N THR A 260 25.11 -16.13 22.16
CA THR A 260 24.50 -15.07 21.34
C THR A 260 23.45 -15.62 20.39
N ILE A 261 23.72 -16.76 19.74
CA ILE A 261 22.77 -17.47 18.88
C ILE A 261 21.55 -17.87 19.69
N ALA A 262 21.74 -18.56 20.82
CA ALA A 262 20.63 -18.98 21.68
C ALA A 262 19.79 -17.80 22.21
N TYR A 263 20.42 -16.67 22.51
CA TYR A 263 19.73 -15.43 22.90
C TYR A 263 18.89 -14.86 21.74
N VAL A 264 19.46 -14.78 20.54
CA VAL A 264 18.76 -14.31 19.33
C VAL A 264 17.59 -15.23 19.00
N ASP A 265 17.80 -16.56 19.01
CA ASP A 265 16.77 -17.57 18.75
C ASP A 265 15.64 -17.48 19.79
N GLY A 266 15.98 -17.34 21.07
CA GLY A 266 15.00 -17.19 22.14
C GLY A 266 14.15 -15.92 21.98
N ILE A 267 14.72 -14.83 21.46
CA ILE A 267 13.96 -13.61 21.14
C ILE A 267 13.14 -13.77 19.86
N ALA A 268 13.69 -14.41 18.82
CA ALA A 268 12.99 -14.68 17.58
C ALA A 268 11.73 -15.53 17.84
N GLN A 269 11.85 -16.56 18.68
CA GLN A 269 10.76 -17.43 19.08
C GLN A 269 9.72 -16.70 19.96
N LYS A 270 10.15 -15.94 20.98
CA LYS A 270 9.24 -15.15 21.83
C LYS A 270 8.47 -14.08 21.07
N ARG A 271 9.08 -13.49 20.05
CA ARG A 271 8.49 -12.39 19.27
C ARG A 271 7.85 -12.83 17.97
N ARG A 272 7.85 -14.14 17.67
CA ARG A 272 7.34 -14.69 16.40
C ARG A 272 7.98 -13.99 15.18
N LEU A 273 9.28 -13.66 15.28
CA LEU A 273 10.07 -13.03 14.23
C LEU A 273 10.71 -14.03 13.27
N GLU A 274 10.55 -15.33 13.53
CA GLU A 274 10.64 -16.30 12.44
C GLU A 274 9.69 -15.81 11.36
N ASP A 275 10.27 -15.46 10.20
CA ASP A 275 9.51 -15.15 9.00
C ASP A 275 8.38 -16.17 8.96
N PRO A 276 7.11 -15.76 9.12
CA PRO A 276 6.05 -16.73 9.11
C PRO A 276 6.17 -17.37 7.75
N LEU A 277 6.66 -18.62 7.72
CA LEU A 277 6.50 -19.52 6.57
C LEU A 277 5.15 -19.12 6.02
N SER A 278 5.13 -18.69 4.76
CA SER A 278 3.87 -18.29 4.15
C SER A 278 2.88 -19.38 4.49
N ASP A 279 1.62 -19.04 4.79
CA ASP A 279 0.65 -20.04 5.29
C ASP A 279 0.72 -21.37 4.50
N PHE A 280 1.06 -21.28 3.20
CA PHE A 280 1.34 -22.39 2.29
C PHE A 280 2.64 -23.16 2.54
N GLU A 281 3.79 -22.53 2.78
CA GLU A 281 5.03 -23.23 3.17
C GLU A 281 4.87 -23.94 4.51
N PHE A 282 4.13 -23.34 5.45
CA PHE A 282 3.77 -24.00 6.70
C PHE A 282 2.94 -25.27 6.45
N ALA A 283 1.98 -25.22 5.52
CA ALA A 283 1.19 -26.39 5.16
C ALA A 283 2.00 -27.47 4.42
N GLU A 284 3.01 -27.09 3.63
CA GLU A 284 3.92 -28.04 2.96
C GLU A 284 4.79 -28.82 3.96
N GLN A 285 5.13 -28.24 5.10
CA GLN A 285 5.85 -28.96 6.16
C GLN A 285 4.97 -29.98 6.91
N GLN A 286 3.65 -29.90 6.76
CA GLN A 286 2.67 -30.77 7.42
C GLN A 286 2.15 -31.88 6.49
N VAL A 287 2.90 -32.17 5.43
CA VAL A 287 2.61 -33.23 4.48
C VAL A 287 2.72 -34.59 5.16
N ASP A 288 1.70 -35.43 4.97
CA ASP A 288 1.68 -36.79 5.49
C ASP A 288 2.66 -37.72 4.75
N LYS A 289 2.77 -38.96 5.22
CA LYS A 289 3.65 -39.99 4.61
C LYS A 289 3.34 -40.26 3.14
N ASN A 290 2.18 -39.84 2.63
CA ASN A 290 1.71 -40.04 1.27
C ASN A 290 1.81 -38.78 0.41
N GLY A 291 2.49 -37.72 0.88
CA GLY A 291 2.60 -36.48 0.12
C GLY A 291 1.35 -35.59 0.18
N HIS A 292 0.37 -35.89 1.05
CA HIS A 292 -0.88 -35.15 1.18
C HIS A 292 -0.87 -34.20 2.37
N ILE A 293 -1.34 -32.97 2.14
CA ILE A 293 -1.59 -32.02 3.21
C ILE A 293 -2.98 -32.30 3.79
N PRO A 294 -3.12 -32.63 5.09
CA PRO A 294 -4.38 -33.00 5.71
C PRO A 294 -5.24 -31.78 6.08
N TRP A 295 -5.55 -30.93 5.08
CA TRP A 295 -6.27 -29.67 5.23
C TRP A 295 -7.50 -29.76 6.14
N LYS A 296 -8.36 -30.77 5.93
CA LYS A 296 -9.61 -30.89 6.69
C LYS A 296 -9.38 -31.18 8.18
N ALA A 297 -8.37 -31.98 8.50
CA ALA A 297 -8.09 -32.40 9.88
C ALA A 297 -7.34 -31.31 10.65
N GLN A 298 -6.45 -30.58 9.98
CA GLN A 298 -5.52 -29.67 10.65
C GLN A 298 -5.92 -28.19 10.60
N PHE A 299 -6.81 -27.79 9.69
CA PHE A 299 -7.12 -26.36 9.47
C PHE A 299 -7.61 -25.62 10.72
N GLN A 300 -8.44 -26.24 11.57
CA GLN A 300 -8.90 -25.58 12.80
C GLN A 300 -7.76 -25.37 13.79
N GLN A 301 -6.86 -26.34 13.91
CA GLN A 301 -5.66 -26.22 14.73
C GLN A 301 -4.74 -25.12 14.19
N TRP A 302 -4.56 -25.04 12.88
CA TRP A 302 -3.78 -23.98 12.24
C TRP A 302 -4.38 -22.59 12.47
N LYS A 303 -5.71 -22.46 12.45
CA LYS A 303 -6.38 -21.20 12.80
C LYS A 303 -6.13 -20.78 14.24
N ILE A 304 -6.11 -21.71 15.19
CA ILE A 304 -5.77 -21.42 16.59
C ILE A 304 -4.32 -20.92 16.69
N LEU A 305 -3.44 -21.41 15.83
CA LEU A 305 -2.05 -20.94 15.72
C LEU A 305 -1.89 -19.61 14.95
N GLY A 306 -2.99 -18.95 14.58
CA GLY A 306 -2.97 -17.68 13.82
C GLY A 306 -2.57 -17.84 12.34
N ARG A 307 -2.63 -19.07 11.80
CA ARG A 307 -2.38 -19.36 10.38
C ARG A 307 -3.70 -19.37 9.61
N PHE A 308 -3.64 -18.96 8.34
CA PHE A 308 -4.79 -18.97 7.44
C PHE A 308 -6.00 -18.13 7.92
N GLU A 309 -5.77 -17.09 8.73
CA GLU A 309 -6.85 -16.27 9.32
C GLU A 309 -7.80 -15.66 8.27
N GLN A 310 -7.24 -15.31 7.11
CA GLN A 310 -7.96 -14.75 5.96
C GLN A 310 -8.94 -15.73 5.28
N TYR A 311 -8.88 -17.03 5.62
CA TYR A 311 -9.71 -18.06 5.01
C TYR A 311 -10.84 -18.51 5.94
N LYS A 312 -12.08 -18.48 5.42
CA LYS A 312 -13.29 -18.88 6.17
C LYS A 312 -13.41 -20.39 6.33
N SER A 313 -12.77 -21.18 5.46
CA SER A 313 -12.83 -22.64 5.49
C SER A 313 -11.56 -23.29 4.92
N TYR A 314 -11.29 -24.53 5.31
CA TYR A 314 -10.16 -25.31 4.78
C TYR A 314 -10.21 -25.44 3.26
N LYS A 315 -11.41 -25.54 2.66
CA LYS A 315 -11.60 -25.60 1.20
C LYS A 315 -11.11 -24.33 0.51
N SER A 316 -11.36 -23.17 1.12
CA SER A 316 -10.92 -21.87 0.57
C SER A 316 -9.39 -21.71 0.64
N ALA A 317 -8.78 -22.14 1.75
CA ALA A 317 -7.32 -22.14 1.93
C ALA A 317 -6.63 -23.12 0.96
N GLN A 318 -7.15 -24.36 0.86
CA GLN A 318 -6.65 -25.37 -0.07
C GLN A 318 -6.75 -24.91 -1.53
N SER A 319 -7.86 -24.29 -1.92
CA SER A 319 -8.01 -23.74 -3.28
C SER A 319 -7.01 -22.63 -3.56
N ALA A 320 -6.74 -21.76 -2.58
CA ALA A 320 -5.74 -20.70 -2.71
C ALA A 320 -4.32 -21.26 -2.82
N TYR A 321 -3.99 -22.29 -2.03
CA TYR A 321 -2.74 -23.03 -2.11
C TYR A 321 -2.49 -23.58 -3.52
N HIS A 322 -3.44 -24.33 -4.08
CA HIS A 322 -3.28 -24.90 -5.42
C HIS A 322 -3.13 -23.82 -6.50
N ARG A 323 -3.82 -22.69 -6.37
CA ARG A 323 -3.64 -21.54 -7.28
C ARG A 323 -2.24 -20.92 -7.16
N ALA A 324 -1.71 -20.78 -5.95
CA ALA A 324 -0.37 -20.27 -5.70
C ALA A 324 0.69 -21.20 -6.32
N MET A 325 0.59 -22.51 -6.08
CA MET A 325 1.51 -23.51 -6.64
C MET A 325 1.47 -23.57 -8.17
N LYS A 326 0.27 -23.45 -8.77
CA LYS A 326 0.13 -23.39 -10.23
C LYS A 326 0.84 -22.15 -10.81
N LYS A 327 0.72 -20.99 -10.15
CA LYS A 327 1.41 -19.76 -10.57
C LYS A 327 2.93 -19.88 -10.44
N GLN A 328 3.44 -20.50 -9.38
CA GLN A 328 4.89 -20.74 -9.23
C GLN A 328 5.43 -21.66 -10.33
N LYS A 329 4.72 -22.77 -10.64
CA LYS A 329 5.10 -23.66 -11.75
C LYS A 329 5.09 -22.96 -13.11
N GLN A 330 4.15 -22.02 -13.33
CA GLN A 330 4.12 -21.21 -14.56
C GLN A 330 5.29 -20.23 -14.63
N LYS A 331 5.66 -19.59 -13.51
CA LYS A 331 6.82 -18.70 -13.44
C LYS A 331 8.12 -19.45 -13.71
N GLN A 332 8.32 -20.63 -13.09
CA GLN A 332 9.51 -21.46 -13.32
C GLN A 332 9.66 -21.85 -14.80
N LYS A 333 8.57 -22.27 -15.46
CA LYS A 333 8.59 -22.59 -16.90
C LYS A 333 8.94 -21.39 -17.79
N GLN A 334 8.48 -20.19 -17.43
CA GLN A 334 8.82 -18.96 -18.15
C GLN A 334 10.29 -18.56 -17.96
N THR A 335 10.83 -18.74 -16.75
CA THR A 335 12.25 -18.49 -16.46
C THR A 335 13.16 -19.49 -17.19
N GLU A 336 12.78 -20.76 -17.25
CA GLU A 336 13.52 -21.80 -17.99
C GLU A 336 13.49 -21.58 -19.51
N GLN A 337 12.38 -21.05 -20.08
CA GLN A 337 12.30 -20.70 -21.50
C GLN A 337 13.15 -19.46 -21.85
N GLN A 338 13.24 -18.47 -20.96
CA GLN A 338 14.08 -17.29 -21.18
C GLN A 338 15.58 -17.63 -21.16
N GLN A 339 16.00 -18.64 -20.40
CA GLN A 339 17.39 -19.10 -20.36
C GLN A 339 17.79 -20.00 -21.54
N ARG A 340 16.83 -20.50 -22.34
CA ARG A 340 17.09 -21.39 -23.50
C ARG A 340 17.10 -20.69 -24.86
N THR A 341 17.02 -19.35 -24.91
CA THR A 341 17.06 -18.62 -26.20
C THR A 341 18.50 -18.17 -26.48
N PRO A 342 19.21 -18.73 -27.48
CA PRO A 342 20.56 -18.26 -27.82
C PRO A 342 20.48 -16.91 -28.55
N VAL A 343 21.35 -15.99 -28.13
CA VAL A 343 21.56 -14.68 -28.77
C VAL A 343 22.14 -14.91 -30.17
N VAL A 344 21.30 -14.77 -31.20
CA VAL A 344 21.78 -14.66 -32.59
C VAL A 344 22.32 -13.24 -32.76
N ALA A 345 23.63 -13.13 -32.93
CA ALA A 345 24.32 -11.89 -33.26
C ALA A 345 23.85 -11.39 -34.64
N SER A 346 23.18 -10.23 -34.67
CA SER A 346 22.88 -9.51 -35.90
C SER A 346 24.09 -8.66 -36.30
N SER A 347 24.76 -9.09 -37.36
CA SER A 347 25.72 -8.29 -38.11
C SER A 347 25.00 -7.15 -38.84
N SER A 348 25.44 -5.92 -38.61
CA SER A 348 25.01 -4.74 -39.36
C SER A 348 25.76 -4.64 -40.70
N PRO A 349 25.12 -4.30 -41.83
CA PRO A 349 25.81 -3.97 -43.05
C PRO A 349 26.09 -2.45 -43.14
N SER A 350 27.34 -2.12 -43.46
CA SER A 350 27.82 -0.77 -43.78
C SER A 350 27.19 -0.23 -45.07
N PRO A 351 26.89 1.08 -45.19
CA PRO A 351 26.48 1.69 -46.44
C PRO A 351 27.70 2.19 -47.21
N SER A 352 27.88 1.68 -48.44
CA SER A 352 28.77 2.23 -49.46
C SER A 352 27.97 2.60 -50.69
N GLY A 353 28.36 3.69 -51.35
CA GLY A 353 27.98 3.96 -52.74
C GLY A 353 27.27 5.29 -52.99
N ALA A 354 28.05 6.36 -53.01
CA ALA A 354 27.72 7.53 -53.81
C ALA A 354 27.70 7.14 -55.30
N ARG A 355 26.69 7.59 -56.05
CA ARG A 355 26.77 7.71 -57.51
C ARG A 355 26.00 8.94 -58.00
N GLN A 356 26.76 9.79 -58.68
CA GLN A 356 26.36 10.90 -59.53
C GLN A 356 25.61 10.40 -60.78
N SER A 357 24.68 11.21 -61.27
CA SER A 357 24.46 11.60 -62.69
C SER A 357 23.11 12.33 -62.78
N SER A 358 23.06 13.63 -63.05
CA SER A 358 23.05 14.23 -64.40
C SER A 358 21.86 13.78 -65.25
N PHE A 359 20.78 14.58 -65.28
CA PHE A 359 20.31 15.39 -66.42
C PHE A 359 19.03 16.13 -66.03
#